data_AF-A0A6L5NUU5-F1
#
_entry.id   AF-A0A6L5NUU5-F1
#
_cell.length_a   1.000
_cell.length_b   1.000
_cell.length_c   1.000
_cell.angle_alpha   90.00
_cell.angle_beta   90.00
_cell.angle_gamma   90.00
#
_symmetry.space_group_name_H-M   'P 1'
#
loop_
_entity.id
_entity.type
_entity.pdbx_description
1 polymer ?
#
loop_
_entity_poly.entity_id
_entity_poly.type
_entity_poly.pdbx_seq_one_letter_code
_entity_poly.pdbx_strand_id
1 'polypeptide(L)'
;MPIRVYLLFTLYILLAVVSLWKAISFTSFDLLTIGVFPVIVGLVYKTRWARVVLFVYIILQSLGFIAMSVVAIIAYQITPEDVNIVVNDINIPILPLALSLLSIIIFQWWVVCTKPIKQYLAN
;
A
#
# COMPACT_ATOMS: atom_id res chain seq x y z
N MET A 1 -15.47 8.46 13.55
CA MET A 1 -15.11 7.49 12.48
C MET A 1 -15.28 6.09 13.03
N PRO A 2 -15.83 5.12 12.29
CA PRO A 2 -15.78 3.72 12.69
C PRO A 2 -14.32 3.25 12.80
N ILE A 3 -14.00 2.41 13.80
CA ILE A 3 -12.62 2.00 14.14
C ILE A 3 -11.81 1.50 12.93
N ARG A 4 -12.48 0.80 12.01
CA ARG A 4 -11.89 0.25 10.77
C ARG A 4 -11.39 1.34 9.82
N VAL A 5 -12.15 2.43 9.69
CA VAL A 5 -11.78 3.59 8.86
C VAL A 5 -10.65 4.37 9.51
N TYR A 6 -10.64 4.47 10.85
CA TYR A 6 -9.54 5.11 11.57
C TYR A 6 -8.21 4.36 11.39
N LEU A 7 -8.23 3.03 11.50
CA LEU A 7 -7.07 2.18 11.23
C LEU A 7 -6.58 2.33 9.78
N LEU A 8 -7.50 2.31 8.82
CA LEU A 8 -7.19 2.53 7.42
C LEU A 8 -6.55 3.92 7.20
N PHE A 9 -7.13 4.96 7.78
CA PHE A 9 -6.62 6.32 7.69
C PHE A 9 -5.20 6.46 8.25
N THR A 10 -4.95 5.87 9.44
CA THR A 10 -3.63 5.85 10.07
C THR A 10 -2.60 5.13 9.19
N LEU A 11 -2.98 3.98 8.61
CA LEU A 11 -2.14 3.25 7.66
C LEU A 11 -1.80 4.10 6.44
N TYR A 12 -2.76 4.82 5.86
CA TYR A 12 -2.51 5.69 4.70
C TYR A 12 -1.61 6.88 5.02
N ILE A 13 -1.70 7.45 6.23
CA ILE A 13 -0.76 8.48 6.68
C ILE A 13 0.67 7.92 6.75
N LEU A 14 0.85 6.75 7.37
CA LEU A 14 2.16 6.09 7.43
C LEU A 14 2.71 5.80 6.03
N LEU A 15 1.87 5.28 5.14
CA LEU A 15 2.24 5.05 3.74
C LEU A 15 2.64 6.34 3.04
N ALA A 16 1.97 7.47 3.31
CA ALA A 16 2.32 8.76 2.72
C ALA A 16 3.68 9.26 3.19
N VAL A 17 3.98 9.12 4.49
CA VAL A 17 5.29 9.47 5.04
C VAL A 17 6.39 8.64 4.40
N VAL A 18 6.21 7.32 4.32
CA VAL A 18 7.18 6.41 3.67
C VAL A 18 7.34 6.72 2.19
N SER A 19 6.24 7.01 1.49
CA SER A 19 6.25 7.33 0.06
C SER A 19 6.97 8.66 -0.22
N LEU A 20 6.74 9.68 0.60
CA LEU A 20 7.46 10.95 0.53
C LEU A 20 8.95 10.77 0.78
N TRP A 21 9.31 10.00 1.82
CA TRP A 21 10.70 9.67 2.10
C TRP A 21 11.38 9.01 0.89
N LYS A 22 10.72 8.01 0.29
CA LYS A 22 11.21 7.35 -0.92
C LYS A 22 11.35 8.32 -2.10
N ALA A 23 10.32 9.12 -2.36
CA ALA A 23 10.32 10.05 -3.49
C ALA A 23 11.44 11.09 -3.40
N ILE A 24 11.70 11.61 -2.19
CA ILE A 24 12.81 12.55 -1.96
C ILE A 24 14.16 11.84 -2.12
N SER A 25 14.32 10.65 -1.55
CA SER A 25 15.59 9.93 -1.56
C SER A 25 16.00 9.46 -2.96
N PHE A 26 15.04 9.00 -3.77
CA PHE A 26 15.30 8.39 -5.08
C PHE A 26 14.86 9.28 -6.27
N THR A 27 14.39 10.50 -6.02
CA THR A 27 13.83 11.44 -7.02
C THR A 27 12.83 10.76 -7.97
N SER A 28 12.08 9.79 -7.45
CA SER A 28 11.19 8.94 -8.23
C SER A 28 9.76 9.10 -7.73
N PHE A 29 8.97 9.85 -8.49
CA PHE A 29 7.54 10.02 -8.26
C PHE A 29 6.77 9.00 -9.08
N ASP A 30 6.38 7.89 -8.45
CA ASP A 30 5.53 6.89 -9.07
C ASP A 30 4.04 7.11 -8.72
N LEU A 31 3.18 6.41 -9.47
CA LEU A 31 1.73 6.55 -9.35
C LEU A 31 1.22 6.15 -7.95
N LEU A 32 1.91 5.22 -7.27
CA LEU A 32 1.58 4.80 -5.90
C LEU A 32 1.94 5.89 -4.89
N THR A 33 3.06 6.59 -5.06
CA THR A 33 3.44 7.71 -4.18
C THR A 33 2.46 8.87 -4.31
N ILE A 34 2.10 9.26 -5.54
CA ILE A 34 1.18 10.37 -5.77
C ILE A 34 -0.27 9.97 -5.41
N GLY A 35 -0.66 8.74 -5.71
CA GLY A 35 -2.02 8.24 -5.53
C GLY A 35 -2.50 8.23 -4.07
N VAL A 36 -1.57 8.23 -3.10
CA VAL A 36 -1.90 8.22 -1.67
C VAL A 36 -2.52 9.55 -1.21
N PHE A 37 -2.16 10.68 -1.84
CA PHE A 37 -2.64 12.00 -1.43
C PHE A 37 -4.14 12.20 -1.74
N PRO A 38 -4.63 11.92 -2.97
CA PRO A 38 -6.06 11.97 -3.25
C PRO A 38 -6.89 11.06 -2.33
N VAL A 39 -6.34 9.90 -1.94
CA VAL A 39 -6.99 8.99 -0.98
C VAL A 39 -7.14 9.66 0.39
N ILE A 40 -6.07 10.26 0.92
CA ILE A 40 -6.09 10.95 2.22
C ILE A 40 -7.06 12.14 2.18
N VAL A 41 -6.97 12.97 1.15
CA VAL A 41 -7.88 14.13 0.95
C VAL A 41 -9.33 13.64 0.95
N GLY A 42 -9.65 12.61 0.18
CA GLY A 42 -10.98 12.04 0.13
C GLY A 42 -11.48 11.50 1.49
N LEU A 43 -10.60 10.84 2.26
CA LEU A 43 -10.93 10.33 3.59
C LEU A 43 -11.15 11.44 4.63
N VAL A 44 -10.42 12.55 4.54
CA VAL A 44 -10.56 13.73 5.43
C VAL A 44 -11.88 14.45 5.14
N TYR A 45 -12.14 14.76 3.87
CA TYR A 45 -13.34 15.49 3.45
C TYR A 45 -14.60 14.61 3.31
N LYS A 46 -14.49 13.31 3.59
CA LYS A 46 -15.59 12.32 3.58
C LYS A 46 -16.31 12.19 2.23
N THR A 47 -15.64 12.54 1.14
CA THR A 47 -16.31 12.71 -0.15
C THR A 47 -16.69 11.37 -0.79
N ARG A 48 -17.80 11.38 -1.53
CA ARG A 48 -18.26 10.19 -2.28
C ARG A 48 -17.26 9.69 -3.32
N TRP A 49 -16.50 10.59 -3.94
CA TRP A 49 -15.46 10.24 -4.91
C TRP A 49 -14.25 9.56 -4.26
N ALA A 50 -14.00 9.78 -2.96
CA ALA A 50 -12.92 9.14 -2.22
C ALA A 50 -13.00 7.63 -2.29
N ARG A 51 -14.22 7.08 -2.31
CA ARG A 51 -14.43 5.63 -2.39
C ARG A 51 -13.92 5.06 -3.71
N VAL A 52 -14.14 5.75 -4.83
CA VAL A 52 -13.67 5.33 -6.14
C VAL A 52 -12.15 5.41 -6.20
N VAL A 53 -11.59 6.53 -5.75
CA VAL A 53 -10.13 6.74 -5.70
C VAL A 53 -9.44 5.71 -4.82
N LEU A 54 -10.00 5.41 -3.65
CA LEU A 54 -9.51 4.37 -2.75
C LEU A 54 -9.55 2.98 -3.39
N PHE A 55 -10.62 2.64 -4.13
CA PHE A 55 -10.70 1.40 -4.89
C PHE A 55 -9.60 1.31 -5.96
N VAL A 56 -9.46 2.37 -6.77
CA VAL A 56 -8.43 2.44 -7.84
C VAL A 56 -7.04 2.32 -7.24
N TYR A 57 -6.78 3.00 -6.12
CA TYR A 57 -5.50 2.94 -5.43
C TYR A 57 -5.15 1.52 -4.97
N ILE A 58 -6.10 0.83 -4.34
CA ILE A 58 -5.88 -0.55 -3.87
C ILE A 58 -5.65 -1.51 -5.04
N ILE A 59 -6.36 -1.33 -6.16
CA ILE A 59 -6.15 -2.12 -7.38
C ILE A 59 -4.72 -1.90 -7.90
N LEU A 60 -4.27 -0.65 -8.00
CA LEU A 60 -2.92 -0.33 -8.44
C LEU A 60 -1.86 -0.89 -7.48
N GLN A 61 -2.07 -0.79 -6.17
CA GLN A 61 -1.16 -1.35 -5.18
C GLN A 61 -1.10 -2.89 -5.29
N SER A 62 -2.24 -3.55 -5.51
CA SER A 62 -2.32 -4.99 -5.73
C SER A 62 -1.60 -5.41 -7.01
N LEU A 63 -1.77 -4.65 -8.09
CA LEU A 63 -1.07 -4.87 -9.36
C LEU A 63 0.45 -4.74 -9.20
N GLY A 64 0.91 -3.70 -8.50
CA GLY A 64 2.33 -3.51 -8.19
C GLY A 64 2.90 -4.66 -7.34
N PHE A 65 2.14 -5.13 -6.36
CA PHE A 65 2.54 -6.28 -5.54
C PHE A 65 2.67 -7.57 -6.36
N ILE A 66 1.71 -7.84 -7.27
CA ILE A 66 1.77 -9.00 -8.17
C ILE A 66 2.98 -8.89 -9.10
N ALA A 67 3.20 -7.72 -9.70
CA ALA A 67 4.34 -7.50 -10.59
C ALA A 67 5.68 -7.74 -9.87
N MET A 68 5.85 -7.17 -8.67
CA MET A 68 7.05 -7.40 -7.85
C MET A 68 7.21 -8.87 -7.44
N SER A 69 6.11 -9.56 -7.12
CA SER A 69 6.15 -10.98 -6.75
C SER A 69 6.61 -11.86 -7.91
N VAL A 70 6.13 -11.61 -9.12
CA VAL A 70 6.56 -12.34 -10.32
C VAL A 70 8.04 -12.09 -10.58
N VAL A 71 8.49 -10.84 -10.50
CA VAL A 71 9.91 -10.49 -10.68
C VAL A 71 10.78 -11.18 -9.62
N ALA A 72 10.34 -11.22 -8.36
CA ALA A 72 11.07 -11.88 -7.28
C ALA A 72 11.17 -13.40 -7.50
N ILE A 73 10.10 -14.06 -7.97
CA ILE A 73 10.12 -15.50 -8.28
C ILE A 73 11.11 -15.79 -9.42
N ILE A 74 11.10 -14.97 -10.48
CA ILE A 74 12.02 -15.13 -11.61
C ILE A 74 13.46 -14.90 -11.15
N ALA A 75 13.72 -13.83 -10.37
CA ALA A 75 15.04 -13.54 -9.83
C ALA A 75 15.57 -14.70 -8.98
N TYR A 76 14.72 -15.31 -8.16
CA TYR A 76 15.08 -16.47 -7.34
C TYR A 76 15.45 -17.70 -8.17
N GLN A 77 14.90 -17.85 -9.37
CA GLN A 77 15.24 -18.95 -10.28
C GLN A 77 16.55 -18.71 -11.05
N ILE A 78 16.90 -17.46 -11.32
CA ILE A 78 18.10 -17.11 -12.10
C ILE A 78 19.32 -16.99 -11.17
N THR A 79 19.19 -16.23 -10.09
CA THR A 79 20.29 -15.89 -9.18
C THR A 79 19.78 -15.84 -7.72
N PRO A 80 19.65 -16.99 -7.04
CA PRO A 80 19.03 -17.07 -5.72
C PRO A 80 19.80 -16.29 -4.63
N GLU A 81 21.11 -16.15 -4.77
CA GLU A 81 21.99 -15.40 -3.87
C GLU A 81 21.70 -13.89 -3.84
N ASP A 82 21.23 -13.32 -4.96
CA ASP A 82 20.97 -11.88 -5.12
C ASP A 82 19.59 -11.44 -4.62
N VAL A 83 18.74 -12.37 -4.20
CA VAL A 83 17.38 -12.05 -3.72
C VAL A 83 17.37 -11.70 -2.22
N ASN A 84 18.50 -11.80 -1.54
CA ASN A 84 18.61 -11.48 -0.12
C ASN A 84 18.54 -9.96 0.11
N ILE A 85 17.66 -9.52 0.99
CA ILE A 85 17.54 -8.12 1.38
C ILE A 85 18.49 -7.88 2.55
N VAL A 86 19.69 -7.38 2.27
CA VAL A 86 20.68 -7.03 3.31
C VAL A 86 20.63 -5.52 3.57
N VAL A 87 20.28 -5.14 4.79
CA VAL A 87 20.30 -3.74 5.24
C VAL A 87 21.24 -3.65 6.43
N ASN A 88 22.32 -2.86 6.33
CA ASN A 88 23.34 -2.72 7.37
C ASN A 88 23.86 -4.07 7.90
N ASP A 89 24.24 -4.99 6.99
CA ASP A 89 24.71 -6.35 7.29
C ASP A 89 23.69 -7.28 7.98
N ILE A 90 22.44 -6.84 8.16
CA ILE A 90 21.34 -7.66 8.67
C ILE A 90 20.56 -8.21 7.48
N ASN A 91 20.52 -9.54 7.37
CA ASN A 91 19.69 -10.23 6.38
C ASN A 91 18.23 -10.21 6.82
N ILE A 92 17.40 -9.45 6.12
CA ILE A 92 15.96 -9.38 6.35
C ILE A 92 15.32 -10.54 5.59
N PRO A 93 14.69 -11.51 6.30
CA PRO A 93 14.03 -12.61 5.65
C PRO A 93 12.87 -12.10 4.78
N ILE A 94 12.86 -12.53 3.52
CA ILE A 94 11.90 -12.08 2.50
C ILE A 94 10.48 -12.55 2.84
N LEU A 95 10.34 -13.75 3.40
CA LEU A 95 9.06 -14.38 3.66
C LEU A 95 8.19 -13.60 4.67
N PRO A 96 8.68 -13.20 5.87
CA PRO A 96 7.93 -12.32 6.76
C PRO A 96 7.55 -10.99 6.13
N LEU A 97 8.44 -10.40 5.33
CA LEU A 97 8.17 -9.14 4.65
C LEU A 97 7.04 -9.30 3.62
N ALA A 98 7.09 -10.33 2.78
CA ALA A 98 6.06 -10.63 1.80
C ALA A 98 4.69 -10.88 2.47
N LEU A 99 4.67 -11.68 3.55
CA LEU A 99 3.44 -11.94 4.32
C LEU A 99 2.87 -10.66 4.95
N SER A 100 3.73 -9.78 5.45
CA SER A 100 3.30 -8.50 6.03
C SER A 100 2.64 -7.60 4.99
N LEU A 101 3.25 -7.46 3.81
CA LEU A 101 2.71 -6.66 2.70
C LEU A 101 1.38 -7.23 2.19
N LEU A 102 1.30 -8.54 2.02
CA LEU A 102 0.08 -9.24 1.62
C LEU A 102 -1.04 -9.03 2.64
N SER A 103 -0.73 -9.13 3.93
CA SER A 103 -1.69 -8.89 5.02
C SER A 103 -2.23 -7.46 4.99
N ILE A 104 -1.38 -6.47 4.71
CA ILE A 104 -1.77 -5.06 4.58
C ILE A 104 -2.75 -4.88 3.40
N ILE A 105 -2.46 -5.46 2.24
CA ILE A 105 -3.31 -5.35 1.05
C ILE A 105 -4.67 -6.02 1.29
N ILE A 106 -4.68 -7.21 1.90
CA ILE A 106 -5.93 -7.91 2.25
C ILE A 106 -6.77 -7.08 3.22
N PHE A 107 -6.13 -6.48 4.24
CA PHE A 107 -6.82 -5.60 5.18
C PHE A 107 -7.47 -4.41 4.48
N GLN A 108 -6.77 -3.76 3.56
CA GLN A 108 -7.32 -2.63 2.79
C GLN A 108 -8.55 -3.05 1.96
N TRP A 109 -8.45 -4.17 1.23
CA TRP A 109 -9.57 -4.74 0.47
C TRP A 109 -10.79 -5.03 1.36
N TRP A 110 -10.55 -5.64 2.51
CA TRP A 110 -11.61 -5.94 3.47
C TRP A 110 -12.31 -4.67 3.94
N VAL A 111 -11.57 -3.63 4.34
CA VAL A 111 -12.17 -2.37 4.81
C VAL A 111 -12.98 -1.71 3.70
N VAL A 112 -12.48 -1.67 2.47
CA VAL A 112 -13.14 -1.01 1.34
C VAL A 112 -14.46 -1.65 0.92
N CYS A 113 -14.55 -2.98 1.05
CA CYS A 113 -15.77 -3.72 0.74
C CYS A 113 -16.83 -3.65 1.86
N THR A 114 -16.50 -3.11 3.04
CA THR A 114 -17.44 -3.08 4.17
C THR A 114 -18.44 -1.92 4.12
N LYS A 115 -19.64 -2.13 4.71
CA LYS A 115 -20.68 -1.10 4.83
C LYS A 115 -20.24 0.19 5.57
N PRO A 116 -19.42 0.14 6.65
CA PRO A 116 -19.04 1.33 7.40
C PRO A 116 -18.30 2.38 6.58
N ILE A 117 -17.42 1.98 5.65
CA ILE A 117 -16.72 2.96 4.82
C ILE A 117 -17.63 3.56 3.75
N LYS A 118 -18.59 2.76 3.22
CA LYS A 118 -19.61 3.26 2.31
C LYS A 118 -20.49 4.31 2.98
N GLN A 119 -20.88 4.11 4.24
CA GLN A 119 -21.65 5.08 5.01
C GLN A 119 -20.80 6.30 5.40
N TYR A 120 -19.53 6.09 5.78
CA TYR A 120 -18.64 7.18 6.16
C TYR A 120 -18.35 8.16 5.02
N LEU A 121 -18.20 7.65 3.79
CA LEU A 121 -17.92 8.43 2.57
C LEU A 121 -19.18 8.85 1.80
N ALA A 122 -20.38 8.60 2.35
CA ALA A 122 -21.64 9.02 1.73
C ALA A 122 -22.15 10.38 2.25
N ASN A 123 -21.49 10.95 3.26
CA ASN A 123 -21.80 12.24 3.88
C ASN A 123 -20.95 13.35 3.26
#